data_AF-K2C4J7-F1
#
_entry.id   AF-K2C4J7-F1
#
_cell.length_a   1.000
_cell.length_b   1.000
_cell.length_c   1.000
_cell.angle_alpha   90.00
_cell.angle_beta   90.00
_cell.angle_gamma   90.00
#
_symmetry.space_group_name_H-M   'P 1'
#
loop_
_entity.id
_entity.type
_entity.pdbx_description
1 polymer ?
#
loop_
_entity_poly.entity_id
_entity_poly.type
_entity_poly.pdbx_seq_one_letter_code
_entity_poly.pdbx_strand_id
1 'polypeptide(L)' 'NADPKAVERAVAEAALYAAHYSQGRNATRIFVSCALRKYVKKLKRVAGKVTYTNENSILVDIARLEEKFGRAVD' A
#
# COMPACT_ATOMS: atom_id res chain seq x y z
N ASN A 1 23.48 -4.18 -3.22
CA ASN A 1 22.55 -3.14 -3.73
C ASN A 1 21.54 -3.82 -4.63
N ALA A 2 20.25 -3.72 -4.31
CA ALA A 2 19.19 -4.23 -5.18
C ALA A 2 19.06 -3.32 -6.41
N ASP A 3 18.76 -3.91 -7.58
CA ASP A 3 18.44 -3.16 -8.80
C ASP A 3 17.26 -2.20 -8.52
N PRO A 4 17.40 -0.89 -8.78
CA PRO A 4 16.32 0.08 -8.61
C PRO A 4 14.99 -0.36 -9.22
N LYS A 5 15.03 -1.03 -10.39
CA LYS A 5 13.81 -1.55 -11.05
C LYS A 5 13.16 -2.69 -10.26
N ALA A 6 13.97 -3.55 -9.63
CA ALA A 6 13.46 -4.62 -8.79
C ALA A 6 12.80 -4.05 -7.53
N VAL A 7 13.37 -3.00 -6.94
CA VAL A 7 12.79 -2.31 -5.79
C VAL A 7 11.44 -1.67 -6.16
N GLU A 8 11.37 -0.96 -7.29
CA GLU A 8 10.13 -0.34 -7.75
C GLU A 8 9.01 -1.37 -7.95
N ARG A 9 9.34 -2.52 -8.57
CA ARG A 9 8.39 -3.63 -8.75
C ARG A 9 7.91 -4.19 -7.41
N ALA A 10 8.82 -4.40 -6.46
CA ALA A 10 8.48 -4.92 -5.13
C ALA A 10 7.59 -3.94 -4.35
N VAL A 11 7.84 -2.63 -4.47
CA VAL A 11 7.02 -1.58 -3.85
C VAL A 11 5.63 -1.52 -4.49
N ALA A 12 5.55 -1.59 -5.83
CA ALA A 12 4.27 -1.63 -6.54
C ALA A 12 3.45 -2.87 -6.16
N GLU A 13 4.11 -4.02 -6.02
CA GLU A 13 3.46 -5.25 -5.54
C GLU A 13 2.97 -5.12 -4.10
N ALA A 14 3.80 -4.57 -3.20
CA ALA A 14 3.39 -4.32 -1.81
C ALA A 14 2.18 -3.37 -1.72
N ALA A 15 2.09 -2.38 -2.61
CA ALA A 15 0.94 -1.47 -2.68
C ALA A 15 -0.34 -2.21 -3.07
N LEU A 16 -0.29 -3.21 -3.96
CA LEU A 16 -1.45 -4.04 -4.31
C LEU A 16 -1.96 -4.82 -3.09
N TYR A 17 -1.06 -5.43 -2.31
CA TYR A 17 -1.45 -6.10 -1.07
C TYR A 17 -2.06 -5.15 -0.05
N ALA A 18 -1.46 -3.97 0.14
CA ALA A 18 -1.97 -2.96 1.06
C ALA A 18 -3.37 -2.48 0.67
N ALA A 19 -3.60 -2.24 -0.63
CA ALA A 19 -4.91 -1.84 -1.15
C ALA A 19 -5.96 -2.96 -1.01
N HIS A 20 -5.60 -4.22 -1.28
CA HIS A 20 -6.50 -5.36 -1.17
C HIS A 20 -7.03 -5.58 0.25
N TYR A 21 -6.16 -5.47 1.26
CA TYR A 21 -6.55 -5.63 2.67
C TYR A 21 -6.99 -4.33 3.34
N SER A 22 -7.34 -3.31 2.54
CA SER A 22 -7.86 -2.04 3.04
C SER A 22 -9.39 -2.00 3.00
N GLN A 23 -9.98 -1.06 3.76
CA GLN A 23 -11.41 -0.77 3.68
C GLN A 23 -11.84 -0.24 2.30
N GLY A 24 -10.89 0.29 1.51
CA GLY A 24 -11.16 0.87 0.20
C GLY A 24 -11.10 -0.13 -0.96
N ARG A 25 -11.02 -1.45 -0.70
CA ARG A 25 -10.81 -2.50 -1.72
C ARG A 25 -11.70 -2.38 -2.97
N ASN A 26 -12.95 -1.95 -2.81
CA ASN A 26 -13.93 -1.84 -3.90
C ASN A 26 -13.94 -0.45 -4.58
N ALA A 27 -13.09 0.48 -4.16
CA ALA A 27 -12.97 1.78 -4.81
C ALA A 27 -12.24 1.65 -6.15
N THR A 28 -12.66 2.43 -7.16
CA THR A 28 -12.04 2.44 -8.49
C THR A 28 -10.55 2.80 -8.42
N ARG A 29 -10.18 3.67 -7.48
CA ARG A 29 -8.84 4.22 -7.31
C ARG A 29 -8.52 4.35 -5.82
N ILE A 30 -7.41 3.76 -5.40
CA ILE A 30 -6.94 3.75 -4.00
C ILE A 30 -5.56 4.38 -3.94
N PHE A 31 -5.37 5.36 -3.06
CA PHE A 31 -4.06 5.92 -2.78
C PHE A 31 -3.41 5.16 -1.62
N VAL A 32 -2.23 4.58 -1.86
CA VAL A 32 -1.43 3.87 -0.86
C VAL A 32 -0.20 4.70 -0.51
N SER A 33 -0.09 5.09 0.75
CA SER A 33 1.08 5.80 1.27
C SER A 33 2.25 4.84 1.49
N CYS A 34 3.41 5.22 0.96
CA CYS A 34 4.68 4.49 1.06
C CYS A 34 5.71 5.38 1.76
N ALA A 35 6.18 4.96 2.93
CA ALA A 35 7.19 5.68 3.71
C ALA A 35 8.29 4.72 4.18
N LEU A 36 9.52 5.23 4.31
CA LEU A 36 10.60 4.47 4.93
C LEU A 36 10.30 4.22 6.41
N ARG A 37 10.59 3.00 6.90
CA ARG A 37 10.32 2.59 8.29
C ARG A 37 10.89 3.55 9.34
N LYS A 38 12.04 4.19 9.08
CA LYS A 38 12.65 5.18 9.99
C LYS A 38 11.80 6.45 10.19
N TYR A 39 10.89 6.75 9.26
CA TYR A 39 9.97 7.89 9.35
C TYR A 39 8.60 7.53 9.93
N VAL A 40 8.39 6.26 10.33
CA VAL A 40 7.15 5.79 10.94
C VAL A 40 7.29 5.77 12.46
N LYS A 41 6.37 6.42 13.17
CA LYS A 41 6.31 6.45 14.64
C LYS A 41 5.04 5.78 15.15
N LYS A 42 5.19 4.85 16.10
CA LYS A 42 4.06 4.20 16.77
C LYS A 42 3.45 5.12 17.82
N LEU A 43 2.13 5.23 17.84
CA LEU A 43 1.44 5.96 18.90
C LEU A 43 1.37 5.10 20.18
N LYS A 44 1.70 5.70 21.33
CA LYS A 44 1.68 4.99 22.62
C LYS A 44 0.24 4.61 22.99
N ARG A 45 0.09 3.43 23.60
CA ARG A 45 -1.19 2.91 24.15
C ARG A 45 -2.32 2.71 23.12
N VAL A 46 -2.02 2.71 21.81
CA VAL A 46 -2.99 2.42 20.75
C VAL A 46 -2.42 1.34 19.84
N ALA A 47 -3.12 0.22 19.72
CA ALA A 47 -2.71 -0.87 18.83
C ALA A 47 -2.90 -0.47 17.36
N GLY A 48 -1.96 -0.84 16.49
CA GLY A 48 -2.03 -0.58 15.04
C GLY A 48 -1.88 0.87 14.60
N LYS A 49 -2.05 1.87 15.48
CA LYS A 49 -1.99 3.30 15.11
C LYS A 49 -0.55 3.81 15.02
N VAL A 50 -0.24 4.41 13.88
CA VAL A 50 1.06 5.01 13.57
C VAL A 50 0.87 6.40 12.97
N THR A 51 1.89 7.24 13.11
CA THR A 51 2.05 8.49 12.35
C THR A 51 3.28 8.35 11.47
N TYR A 52 3.27 8.94 10.28
CA TYR A 52 4.40 8.89 9.35
C TYR A 52 4.57 10.24 8.67
N THR A 53 5.75 10.44 8.08
CA THR A 53 6.13 11.64 7.33
C THR A 53 6.99 11.24 6.14
N ASN A 54 7.15 12.14 5.16
CA ASN A 54 8.00 11.91 3.99
C ASN A 54 7.57 10.66 3.21
N GLU A 55 6.26 10.53 3.04
CA GLU A 55 5.61 9.50 2.25
C GLU A 55 5.48 9.92 0.79
N ASN A 56 5.56 8.92 -0.09
CA ASN A 56 5.09 9.02 -1.45
C ASN A 56 3.76 8.28 -1.57
N SER A 57 2.88 8.73 -2.45
CA SER A 57 1.60 8.05 -2.69
C SER A 57 1.65 7.26 -4.00
N ILE A 58 1.19 6.01 -3.96
CA ILE A 58 1.04 5.15 -5.14
C ILE A 58 -0.45 5.01 -5.43
N LEU A 59 -0.84 5.31 -6.66
CA LEU A 59 -2.20 5.08 -7.13
C LEU A 59 -2.35 3.62 -7.57
N VAL A 60 -3.28 2.91 -6.93
CA VAL A 60 -3.69 1.56 -7.29
C VAL A 60 -5.08 1.62 -7.91
N ASP A 61 -5.22 1.05 -9.11
CA ASP A 61 -6.49 0.91 -9.81
C ASP A 61 -7.13 -0.44 -9.47
N ILE A 62 -8.45 -0.48 -9.36
CA ILE A 62 -9.22 -1.69 -9.13
C ILE A 62 -8.93 -2.77 -10.18
N ALA A 63 -8.70 -2.41 -11.44
CA ALA A 63 -8.37 -3.37 -12.49
C ALA A 63 -7.10 -4.18 -12.16
N ARG A 64 -6.09 -3.54 -11.57
CA ARG A 64 -4.84 -4.21 -11.15
C ARG A 64 -5.03 -5.10 -9.92
N LEU A 65 -5.98 -4.74 -9.06
CA LEU A 65 -6.35 -5.57 -7.91
C LEU A 65 -7.09 -6.82 -8.37
N GLU A 66 -8.05 -6.67 -9.27
CA GLU A 66 -8.81 -7.79 -9.84
C GLU A 66 -7.93 -8.73 -10.66
N GLU A 67 -6.95 -8.20 -11.40
CA GLU A 67 -5.96 -9.00 -12.12
C GLU A 67 -5.16 -9.92 -11.18
N LYS A 68 -4.75 -9.42 -10.00
CA LYS A 68 -3.90 -10.16 -9.07
C LYS A 68 -4.67 -11.06 -8.12
N PHE A 69 -5.81 -10.59 -7.61
CA PHE A 69 -6.55 -11.25 -6.53
C PHE A 69 -7.92 -11.79 -6.95
N GLY A 70 -8.32 -11.58 -8.20
CA GLY A 70 -9.67 -11.84 -8.67
C GLY A 70 -10.66 -10.75 -8.27
N ARG A 71 -11.86 -10.83 -8.85
CA ARG A 71 -12.95 -9.90 -8.56
C ARG A 71 -13.33 -9.99 -7.08
N ALA A 72 -13.52 -8.84 -6.44
CA ALA A 72 -14.09 -8.82 -5.10
C ALA A 72 -15.54 -9.35 -5.18
N VAL A 73 -15.80 -10.44 -4.46
CA VAL A 73 -17.15 -10.98 -4.29
C VAL A 73 -17.65 -10.37 -2.98
N ASP A 74 -18.68 -9.54 -3.07
CA ASP A 74 -19.38 -8.97 -1.91
C ASP A 74 -20.16 -10.04 -1.14
#